data_AF-A0A8I3PS15-F1
#
_entry.id   AF-A0A8I3PS15-F1
#
_cell.length_a   1.000
_cell.length_b   1.000
_cell.length_c   1.000
_cell.angle_alpha   90.00
_cell.angle_beta   90.00
_cell.angle_gamma   90.00
#
_symmetry.space_group_name_H-M   'P 1'
#
loop_
_entity.id
_entity.type
_entity.pdbx_description
1 polymer ?
#
loop_
_entity_poly.entity_id
_entity_poly.type
_entity_poly.pdbx_seq_one_letter_code
_entity_poly.pdbx_strand_id
1 'polypeptide(L)'
;MAASSFHGLAQANGRSEFRPKQPKPEKRDESELLTVPDGWKEPAFSKEDNPRGLLEESSFATLFPKYREAYLKECWPLVQKALNEHHVNATLDLIEGSMTVCTTKKTFDPYIIIRARDLIKLLARSVSFEQAVRILQDDVACDIIKIGSLVRNKERFVKRRQRLIGPKGSTLKVRKVVLDTMKNIHPIYNIKTLMIKRELAKDSELRSQSWERFLPQFKHKNVNKRKEPKKKTVKKEYTPFPPPQPESQIDKELASGEYFLKASQKKRQKMEAIKAKQAEALSKRQEERNKAFIPPKEKPVVKPKEASTENKIDVAAIKEKIKKAKNKKLGALSAEEVKLKMEADEKKKKKK
;
A
#
# COMPACT_ATOMS: atom_id res chain seq x y z
N MET A 1 -47.94 35.47 13.42
CA MET A 1 -47.48 35.10 14.78
C MET A 1 -47.94 33.68 15.03
N ALA A 2 -47.17 32.68 15.43
CA ALA A 2 -45.82 32.60 15.96
C ALA A 2 -45.18 31.28 15.49
N ALA A 3 -43.85 31.28 15.44
CA ALA A 3 -43.02 30.16 15.04
C ALA A 3 -42.95 29.07 16.12
N SER A 4 -42.73 27.81 15.70
CA SER A 4 -41.82 26.93 16.44
C SER A 4 -41.16 25.92 15.51
N SER A 5 -39.84 25.93 15.60
CA SER A 5 -38.83 25.19 14.86
C SER A 5 -38.43 23.92 15.60
N PHE A 6 -38.36 22.77 14.91
CA PHE A 6 -37.56 21.61 15.28
C PHE A 6 -37.06 20.95 13.98
N HIS A 7 -35.86 21.31 13.52
CA HIS A 7 -34.59 20.55 13.65
C HIS A 7 -34.57 19.15 13.02
N GLY A 8 -33.75 19.02 11.98
CA GLY A 8 -32.72 17.97 11.96
C GLY A 8 -32.86 16.85 10.93
N LEU A 9 -32.31 17.08 9.74
CA LEU A 9 -31.95 16.06 8.75
C LEU A 9 -31.14 14.91 9.39
N ALA A 10 -31.70 13.70 9.37
CA ALA A 10 -30.98 12.49 9.75
C ALA A 10 -29.92 12.15 8.68
N GLN A 11 -28.67 12.43 8.99
CA GLN A 11 -27.51 11.93 8.25
C GLN A 11 -27.42 10.41 8.42
N ALA A 12 -27.48 9.69 7.31
CA ALA A 12 -27.23 8.26 7.25
C ALA A 12 -25.75 7.98 7.57
N ASN A 13 -25.47 7.67 8.84
CA ASN A 13 -24.18 7.17 9.28
C ASN A 13 -23.96 5.76 8.73
N GLY A 14 -23.05 5.63 7.77
CA GLY A 14 -22.55 4.35 7.26
C GLY A 14 -21.90 3.53 8.38
N ARG A 15 -22.66 2.59 8.95
CA ARG A 15 -22.11 1.50 9.74
C ARG A 15 -21.35 0.57 8.80
N SER A 16 -20.02 0.58 8.90
CA SER A 16 -19.17 -0.44 8.31
C SER A 16 -19.50 -1.78 8.98
N GLU A 17 -20.22 -2.65 8.27
CA GLU A 17 -20.43 -4.03 8.71
C GLU A 17 -19.08 -4.72 8.87
N PHE A 18 -18.74 -4.98 10.13
CA PHE A 18 -17.60 -5.78 10.53
C PHE A 18 -17.85 -7.23 10.08
N ARG A 19 -17.32 -7.61 8.92
CA ARG A 19 -17.33 -9.02 8.49
C ARG A 19 -16.57 -9.86 9.53
N PRO A 20 -17.20 -10.82 10.23
CA PRO A 20 -16.47 -11.67 11.16
C PRO A 20 -15.42 -12.47 10.39
N LYS A 21 -14.20 -12.49 10.91
CA LYS A 21 -13.13 -13.34 10.38
C LYS A 21 -13.60 -14.79 10.54
N GLN A 22 -13.69 -15.51 9.43
CA GLN A 22 -13.91 -16.95 9.41
C GLN A 22 -12.89 -17.61 10.38
N PRO A 23 -13.33 -18.55 11.25
CA PRO A 23 -12.43 -19.26 12.13
C PRO A 23 -11.36 -19.98 11.29
N LYS A 24 -10.13 -20.04 11.81
CA LYS A 24 -9.06 -20.81 11.19
C LYS A 24 -9.54 -22.26 11.06
N PRO A 25 -9.28 -22.94 9.93
CA PRO A 25 -9.63 -24.36 9.80
C PRO A 25 -8.91 -25.12 10.90
N GLU A 26 -9.67 -25.87 11.70
CA GLU A 26 -9.13 -26.87 12.61
C GLU A 26 -8.25 -27.82 11.81
N LYS A 27 -7.06 -28.11 12.33
CA LYS A 27 -6.20 -29.15 11.79
C LYS A 27 -6.87 -30.48 12.10
N ARG A 28 -7.65 -31.00 11.16
CA ARG A 28 -8.07 -32.40 11.18
C ARG A 28 -6.84 -33.24 10.85
N ASP A 29 -6.54 -34.22 11.68
CA ASP A 29 -5.41 -35.12 11.47
C ASP A 29 -5.67 -35.94 10.19
N GLU A 30 -4.81 -35.76 9.18
CA GLU A 30 -4.96 -36.38 7.85
C GLU A 30 -4.95 -37.92 7.91
N SER A 31 -4.50 -38.51 9.02
CA SER A 31 -4.52 -39.95 9.28
C SER A 31 -5.90 -40.54 9.54
N GLU A 32 -6.92 -39.73 9.82
CA GLU A 32 -8.32 -40.19 9.97
C GLU A 32 -9.09 -40.22 8.63
N LEU A 33 -8.50 -39.69 7.56
CA LEU A 33 -9.12 -39.74 6.24
C LEU A 33 -8.91 -41.14 5.64
N LEU A 34 -10.00 -41.89 5.45
CA LEU A 34 -9.96 -43.09 4.61
C LEU A 34 -9.45 -42.69 3.22
N THR A 35 -8.25 -43.16 2.89
CA THR A 35 -7.66 -42.95 1.58
C THR A 35 -8.39 -43.86 0.59
N VAL A 36 -8.89 -43.25 -0.49
CA VAL A 36 -9.52 -44.00 -1.58
C VAL A 36 -8.48 -44.98 -2.15
N PRO A 37 -8.78 -46.29 -2.25
CA PRO A 37 -7.86 -47.27 -2.79
C PRO A 37 -7.32 -46.88 -4.17
N ASP A 38 -6.05 -47.17 -4.41
CA ASP A 38 -5.40 -46.87 -5.69
C ASP A 38 -6.11 -47.62 -6.84
N GLY A 39 -6.65 -46.88 -7.80
CA GLY A 39 -7.43 -47.42 -8.92
C GLY A 39 -8.96 -47.40 -8.77
N TRP A 40 -9.51 -46.90 -7.66
CA TRP A 40 -10.96 -46.68 -7.54
C TRP A 40 -11.43 -45.67 -8.59
N LYS A 41 -12.45 -46.04 -9.37
CA LYS A 41 -13.17 -45.15 -10.27
C LYS A 41 -14.62 -45.07 -9.81
N GLU A 42 -15.13 -43.85 -9.68
CA GLU A 42 -16.56 -43.66 -9.43
C GLU A 42 -17.35 -44.25 -10.60
N PRO A 43 -18.39 -45.06 -10.33
CA PRO A 43 -19.22 -45.62 -11.39
C PRO A 43 -19.96 -44.49 -12.12
N ALA A 44 -20.09 -44.62 -13.44
CA ALA A 44 -20.87 -43.67 -14.23
C ALA A 44 -22.35 -43.79 -13.89
N PHE A 45 -23.02 -42.66 -13.68
CA PHE A 45 -24.46 -42.64 -13.41
C PHE A 45 -25.22 -43.04 -14.68
N SER A 46 -25.95 -44.14 -14.60
CA SER A 46 -26.67 -44.70 -15.73
C SER A 46 -28.16 -44.35 -15.67
N LYS A 47 -28.87 -44.58 -16.77
CA LYS A 47 -30.34 -44.40 -16.82
C LYS A 47 -31.07 -45.38 -15.89
N GLU A 48 -30.46 -46.51 -15.57
CA GLU A 48 -31.03 -47.56 -14.72
C GLU A 48 -31.06 -47.13 -13.24
N ASP A 49 -30.12 -46.26 -12.84
CA ASP A 49 -30.03 -45.75 -11.46
C ASP A 49 -31.15 -44.76 -11.11
N ASN A 50 -31.75 -44.12 -12.12
CA ASN A 50 -32.91 -43.25 -11.94
C ASN A 50 -33.99 -43.50 -13.02
N PRO A 51 -34.77 -44.59 -12.88
CA PRO A 51 -35.75 -44.99 -13.90
C PRO A 51 -36.97 -44.08 -13.93
N ARG A 52 -37.27 -43.38 -12.82
CA ARG A 52 -38.42 -42.46 -12.70
C ARG A 52 -38.10 -41.02 -13.12
N GLY A 53 -36.82 -40.71 -13.35
CA GLY A 53 -36.36 -39.37 -13.75
C GLY A 53 -36.47 -38.33 -12.63
N LEU A 54 -36.40 -37.05 -13.01
CA LEU A 54 -36.55 -35.92 -12.10
C LEU A 54 -38.02 -35.48 -12.02
N LEU A 55 -38.49 -35.21 -10.80
CA LEU A 55 -39.85 -34.71 -10.52
C LEU A 55 -40.00 -33.22 -10.85
N GLU A 56 -39.00 -32.43 -10.49
CA GLU A 56 -38.99 -30.97 -10.58
C GLU A 56 -38.10 -30.49 -11.72
N GLU A 57 -38.45 -29.33 -12.28
CA GLU A 57 -37.69 -28.70 -13.35
C GLU A 57 -36.64 -27.73 -12.78
N SER A 58 -35.39 -27.90 -13.19
CA SER A 58 -34.30 -26.97 -12.93
C SER A 58 -33.97 -26.21 -14.20
N SER A 59 -33.96 -24.88 -14.12
CA SER A 59 -33.64 -23.99 -15.23
C SER A 59 -32.50 -23.04 -14.88
N PHE A 60 -31.56 -22.88 -15.79
CA PHE A 60 -30.47 -21.91 -15.68
C PHE A 60 -30.36 -21.10 -16.97
N ALA A 61 -30.28 -19.78 -16.82
CA ALA A 61 -30.04 -18.86 -17.91
C ALA A 61 -28.71 -18.13 -17.75
N THR A 62 -28.01 -17.86 -18.86
CA THR A 62 -26.80 -17.04 -18.89
C THR A 62 -26.86 -16.06 -20.05
N LEU A 63 -26.66 -14.78 -19.77
CA LEU A 63 -26.56 -13.72 -20.79
C LEU A 63 -25.23 -13.80 -21.53
N PHE A 64 -25.24 -13.53 -22.83
CA PHE A 64 -24.04 -13.45 -23.66
C PHE A 64 -23.87 -12.08 -24.34
N PRO A 65 -22.63 -11.67 -24.64
CA PRO A 65 -22.39 -10.42 -25.33
C PRO A 65 -22.84 -10.47 -26.81
N LYS A 66 -23.35 -9.35 -27.33
CA LYS A 66 -23.85 -9.22 -28.71
C LYS A 66 -22.87 -9.71 -29.79
N TYR A 67 -21.56 -9.47 -29.63
CA TYR A 67 -20.56 -9.92 -30.61
C TYR A 67 -20.44 -11.45 -30.73
N ARG A 68 -20.96 -12.21 -29.75
CA ARG A 68 -20.88 -13.67 -29.72
C ARG A 68 -22.07 -14.35 -30.42
N GLU A 69 -23.11 -13.58 -30.76
CA GLU A 69 -24.37 -14.04 -31.33
C GLU A 69 -24.20 -14.86 -32.62
N ALA A 70 -23.43 -14.35 -33.59
CA ALA A 70 -23.23 -15.02 -34.88
C ALA A 70 -22.66 -16.44 -34.72
N TYR A 71 -21.64 -16.58 -33.87
CA TYR A 71 -21.06 -17.89 -33.57
C TYR A 71 -22.04 -18.81 -32.84
N LEU A 72 -22.77 -18.29 -31.85
CA LEU A 72 -23.73 -19.09 -31.09
C LEU A 72 -24.83 -19.61 -31.99
N LYS A 73 -25.34 -18.78 -32.91
CA LYS A 73 -26.35 -19.17 -33.90
C LYS A 73 -25.86 -20.32 -34.79
N GLU A 74 -24.61 -20.28 -35.24
CA GLU A 74 -24.01 -21.33 -36.07
C GLU A 74 -23.81 -22.65 -35.30
N CYS A 75 -23.28 -22.60 -34.07
CA CYS A 75 -22.98 -23.81 -33.30
C CYS A 75 -24.17 -24.34 -32.47
N TRP A 76 -25.28 -23.59 -32.36
CA TRP A 76 -26.42 -23.96 -31.50
C TRP A 76 -27.00 -25.35 -31.78
N PRO A 77 -27.17 -25.80 -33.04
CA PRO A 77 -27.68 -27.15 -33.31
C PRO A 77 -26.79 -28.24 -32.71
N LEU A 78 -25.48 -28.02 -32.68
CA LEU A 78 -24.52 -28.95 -32.07
C LEU A 78 -24.65 -28.98 -30.54
N VAL A 79 -24.89 -27.82 -29.92
CA VAL A 79 -25.15 -27.72 -28.47
C VAL A 79 -26.43 -28.46 -28.10
N GLN A 80 -27.50 -28.26 -28.85
CA GLN A 80 -28.76 -28.96 -28.65
C GLN A 80 -28.58 -30.48 -28.79
N LYS A 81 -27.86 -30.93 -29.82
CA LYS A 81 -27.57 -32.36 -30.01
C LYS A 81 -26.85 -32.95 -28.80
N ALA A 82 -25.78 -32.30 -28.33
CA ALA A 82 -24.99 -32.78 -27.19
C ALA A 82 -25.78 -32.82 -25.87
N LEU A 83 -26.66 -31.84 -25.63
CA LEU A 83 -27.49 -31.80 -24.41
C LEU A 83 -28.70 -32.74 -24.49
N ASN A 84 -29.22 -32.99 -25.70
CA ASN A 84 -30.33 -33.93 -25.92
C ASN A 84 -29.95 -35.38 -25.62
N GLU A 85 -28.68 -35.77 -25.80
CA GLU A 85 -28.15 -37.09 -25.40
C GLU A 85 -28.36 -37.35 -23.90
N HIS A 86 -28.33 -36.30 -23.08
CA HIS A 86 -28.61 -36.35 -21.65
C HIS A 86 -30.03 -35.89 -21.26
N HIS A 87 -30.92 -35.71 -22.24
CA HIS A 87 -32.30 -35.26 -22.05
C HIS A 87 -32.45 -33.87 -21.40
N VAL A 88 -31.49 -32.96 -21.63
CA VAL A 88 -31.55 -31.56 -21.22
C VAL A 88 -31.97 -30.69 -22.40
N ASN A 89 -32.99 -29.85 -22.21
CA ASN A 89 -33.44 -28.90 -23.22
C ASN A 89 -32.57 -27.64 -23.21
N ALA A 90 -32.26 -27.09 -24.37
CA ALA A 90 -31.49 -25.87 -24.53
C ALA A 90 -32.14 -24.91 -25.54
N THR A 91 -32.38 -23.68 -25.09
CA THR A 91 -32.94 -22.59 -25.90
C THR A 91 -31.98 -21.41 -26.00
N LEU A 92 -31.95 -20.79 -27.18
CA LEU A 92 -31.16 -19.60 -27.48
C LEU A 92 -32.10 -18.46 -27.83
N ASP A 93 -32.08 -17.41 -27.03
CA ASP A 93 -32.81 -16.18 -27.30
C ASP A 93 -31.86 -15.10 -27.83
N LEU A 94 -32.06 -14.72 -29.09
CA LEU A 94 -31.28 -13.69 -29.76
C LEU A 94 -31.79 -12.27 -29.44
N ILE A 95 -33.03 -12.13 -28.97
CA ILE A 95 -33.64 -10.83 -28.63
C ILE A 95 -33.10 -10.37 -27.28
N GLU A 96 -33.21 -11.22 -26.26
CA GLU A 96 -32.65 -10.95 -24.93
C GLU A 96 -31.12 -11.15 -24.88
N GLY A 97 -30.56 -11.92 -25.82
CA GLY A 97 -29.16 -12.31 -25.79
C GLY A 97 -28.87 -13.28 -24.64
N SER A 98 -29.76 -14.26 -24.44
CA SER A 98 -29.70 -15.22 -23.33
C SER A 98 -29.65 -16.67 -23.85
N MET A 99 -28.91 -17.53 -23.16
CA MET A 99 -28.93 -18.98 -23.36
C MET A 99 -29.53 -19.62 -22.13
N THR A 100 -30.49 -20.50 -22.32
CA THR A 100 -31.21 -21.17 -21.22
C THR A 100 -31.11 -22.68 -21.39
N VAL A 101 -30.84 -23.36 -20.28
CA VAL A 101 -30.86 -24.83 -20.18
C VAL A 101 -31.86 -25.25 -19.13
N CYS A 102 -32.70 -26.24 -19.45
CA CYS A 102 -33.75 -26.75 -18.59
C CYS A 102 -33.69 -28.28 -18.54
N THR A 103 -33.85 -28.86 -17.35
CA THR A 103 -34.07 -30.31 -17.23
C THR A 103 -35.45 -30.69 -17.76
N THR A 104 -35.56 -31.89 -18.28
CA THR A 104 -36.85 -32.50 -18.65
C THR A 104 -37.21 -33.63 -17.70
N LYS A 105 -38.47 -34.10 -17.72
CA LYS A 105 -38.91 -35.31 -16.97
C LYS A 105 -38.14 -36.58 -17.33
N LYS A 106 -37.45 -36.60 -18.49
CA LYS A 106 -36.64 -37.73 -18.97
C LYS A 106 -35.18 -37.67 -18.52
N THR A 107 -34.77 -36.56 -17.90
CA THR A 107 -33.41 -36.42 -17.35
C THR A 107 -33.23 -37.43 -16.24
N PHE A 108 -32.22 -38.29 -16.37
CA PHE A 108 -31.92 -39.32 -15.37
C PHE A 108 -30.86 -38.82 -14.39
N ASP A 109 -29.79 -38.19 -14.90
CA ASP A 109 -28.69 -37.65 -14.10
C ASP A 109 -29.09 -36.30 -13.44
N PRO A 110 -29.09 -36.19 -12.10
CA PRO A 110 -29.39 -34.94 -11.41
C PRO A 110 -28.29 -33.87 -11.55
N TYR A 111 -27.04 -34.26 -11.77
CA TYR A 111 -25.90 -33.33 -11.80
C TYR A 111 -25.63 -32.74 -13.20
N ILE A 112 -26.12 -33.38 -14.26
CA ILE A 112 -25.90 -32.92 -15.64
C ILE A 112 -26.34 -31.48 -15.89
N ILE A 113 -27.39 -31.00 -15.19
CA ILE A 113 -27.86 -29.62 -15.32
C ILE A 113 -26.82 -28.59 -14.86
N ILE A 114 -26.00 -28.95 -13.88
CA ILE A 114 -24.89 -28.11 -13.37
C ILE A 114 -23.80 -28.01 -14.43
N ARG A 115 -23.52 -29.10 -15.15
CA ARG A 115 -22.57 -29.13 -16.28
C ARG A 115 -23.12 -28.37 -17.49
N ALA A 116 -24.40 -28.53 -17.81
CA ALA A 116 -25.06 -27.77 -18.87
C ALA A 116 -25.04 -26.26 -18.60
N ARG A 117 -25.26 -25.86 -17.34
CA ARG A 117 -25.11 -24.47 -16.88
C ARG A 117 -23.67 -23.96 -17.09
N ASP A 118 -22.68 -24.78 -16.80
CA ASP A 118 -21.28 -24.39 -16.95
C ASP A 118 -20.83 -24.38 -18.42
N LEU A 119 -21.42 -25.25 -19.27
CA LEU A 119 -21.29 -25.21 -20.74
C LEU A 119 -21.76 -23.86 -21.32
N ILE A 120 -22.98 -23.42 -20.99
CA ILE A 120 -23.49 -22.13 -21.50
C ILE A 120 -22.69 -20.94 -20.97
N LYS A 121 -22.17 -21.01 -19.74
CA LYS A 121 -21.23 -19.99 -19.22
C LYS A 121 -19.93 -19.94 -20.01
N LEU A 122 -19.35 -21.09 -20.38
CA LEU A 122 -18.13 -21.14 -21.20
C LEU A 122 -18.36 -20.54 -22.59
N LEU A 123 -19.49 -20.88 -23.22
CA LEU A 123 -19.88 -20.33 -24.52
C LEU A 123 -20.06 -18.81 -24.47
N ALA A 124 -20.72 -18.28 -23.42
CA ALA A 124 -20.87 -16.85 -23.18
C ALA A 124 -19.51 -16.14 -22.99
N ARG A 125 -18.50 -16.84 -22.46
CA ARG A 125 -17.12 -16.33 -22.29
C ARG A 125 -16.24 -16.53 -23.53
N SER A 126 -16.83 -16.81 -24.68
CA SER A 126 -16.15 -16.96 -25.97
C SER A 126 -15.21 -18.16 -26.07
N VAL A 127 -15.49 -19.24 -25.33
CA VAL A 127 -14.84 -20.54 -25.56
C VAL A 127 -15.50 -21.19 -26.79
N SER A 128 -14.71 -21.90 -27.59
CA SER A 128 -15.23 -22.68 -28.72
C SER A 128 -16.05 -23.89 -28.24
N PHE A 129 -17.06 -24.26 -29.00
CA PHE A 129 -17.94 -25.40 -28.74
C PHE A 129 -17.17 -26.70 -28.51
N GLU A 130 -16.22 -27.02 -29.39
CA GLU A 130 -15.39 -28.23 -29.32
C GLU A 130 -14.65 -28.39 -27.98
N GLN A 131 -14.19 -27.27 -27.42
CA GLN A 131 -13.51 -27.26 -26.13
C GLN A 131 -14.50 -27.26 -24.97
N ALA A 132 -15.65 -26.58 -25.13
CA ALA A 132 -16.64 -26.42 -24.10
C ALA A 132 -17.43 -27.71 -23.82
N VAL A 133 -17.76 -28.52 -24.84
CA VAL A 133 -18.49 -29.80 -24.71
C VAL A 133 -17.82 -30.78 -23.75
N ARG A 134 -16.49 -30.70 -23.62
CA ARG A 134 -15.74 -31.55 -22.69
C ARG A 134 -16.21 -31.42 -21.24
N ILE A 135 -16.86 -30.31 -20.88
CA ILE A 135 -17.42 -30.08 -19.54
C ILE A 135 -18.56 -31.05 -19.18
N LEU A 136 -19.15 -31.74 -20.15
CA LEU A 136 -20.20 -32.74 -19.90
C LEU A 136 -19.62 -34.03 -19.30
N GLN A 137 -18.32 -34.28 -19.48
CA GLN A 137 -17.60 -35.42 -18.92
C GLN A 137 -17.31 -35.22 -17.43
N ASP A 138 -17.33 -36.30 -16.64
CA ASP A 138 -17.16 -36.23 -15.18
C ASP A 138 -15.81 -35.66 -14.72
N ASP A 139 -14.75 -35.96 -15.47
CA ASP A 139 -13.37 -35.57 -15.12
C ASP A 139 -13.04 -34.09 -15.40
N VAL A 140 -13.96 -33.35 -16.02
CA VAL A 140 -13.72 -32.00 -16.51
C VAL A 140 -14.58 -30.99 -15.75
N ALA A 141 -13.94 -29.98 -15.18
CA ALA A 141 -14.59 -28.88 -14.48
C ALA A 141 -14.12 -27.51 -14.99
N CYS A 142 -14.93 -26.47 -14.75
CA CYS A 142 -14.59 -25.09 -15.09
C CYS A 142 -14.34 -24.26 -13.82
N ASP A 143 -13.39 -23.33 -13.86
CA ASP A 143 -13.12 -22.40 -12.76
C ASP A 143 -12.89 -20.98 -13.33
N ILE A 144 -13.55 -19.98 -12.74
CA ILE A 144 -13.46 -18.58 -13.16
C ILE A 144 -12.68 -17.80 -12.11
N ILE A 145 -11.41 -17.53 -12.42
CA ILE A 145 -10.51 -16.84 -11.50
C ILE A 145 -10.59 -15.34 -11.67
N LYS A 146 -11.15 -14.64 -10.68
CA LYS A 146 -11.19 -13.17 -10.64
C LYS A 146 -9.81 -12.60 -10.31
N ILE A 147 -9.14 -12.03 -11.31
CA ILE A 147 -7.81 -11.40 -11.15
C ILE A 147 -7.84 -9.89 -10.96
N GLY A 148 -8.95 -9.21 -11.27
CA GLY A 148 -9.01 -7.75 -11.32
C GLY A 148 -8.80 -7.04 -9.97
N SER A 149 -9.16 -7.67 -8.85
CA SER A 149 -8.99 -7.11 -7.51
C SER A 149 -7.61 -7.36 -6.89
N LEU A 150 -6.76 -8.18 -7.53
CA LEU A 150 -5.48 -8.61 -6.94
C LEU A 150 -4.39 -7.54 -7.04
N VAL A 151 -4.50 -6.58 -7.95
CA VAL A 151 -3.49 -5.54 -8.18
C VAL A 151 -4.15 -4.17 -8.30
N ARG A 152 -3.76 -3.22 -7.43
CA ARG A 152 -4.34 -1.86 -7.40
C ARG A 152 -3.96 -1.00 -8.61
N ASN A 153 -2.71 -1.08 -9.07
CA ASN A 153 -2.20 -0.25 -10.16
C ASN A 153 -2.45 -0.92 -11.51
N LYS A 154 -3.09 -0.18 -12.44
CA LYS A 154 -3.48 -0.66 -13.78
C LYS A 154 -2.29 -1.12 -14.62
N GLU A 155 -1.20 -0.37 -14.66
CA GLU A 155 -0.01 -0.75 -15.43
C GLU A 155 0.62 -2.05 -14.92
N ARG A 156 0.72 -2.17 -13.59
CA ARG A 156 1.24 -3.39 -12.95
C ARG A 156 0.34 -4.59 -13.25
N PHE A 157 -0.97 -4.39 -13.24
CA PHE A 157 -1.95 -5.42 -13.60
C PHE A 157 -1.76 -5.90 -15.04
N VAL A 158 -1.67 -4.97 -16.00
CA VAL A 158 -1.47 -5.30 -17.43
C VAL A 158 -0.17 -6.07 -17.63
N LYS A 159 0.95 -5.60 -17.05
CA LYS A 159 2.25 -6.30 -17.14
C LYS A 159 2.20 -7.71 -16.53
N ARG A 160 1.53 -7.91 -15.39
CA ARG A 160 1.38 -9.24 -14.77
C ARG A 160 0.45 -10.16 -15.56
N ARG A 161 -0.65 -9.63 -16.11
CA ARG A 161 -1.55 -10.37 -17.00
C ARG A 161 -0.84 -10.82 -18.27
N GLN A 162 -0.04 -9.96 -18.90
CA GLN A 162 0.74 -10.32 -20.08
C GLN A 162 1.75 -11.44 -19.78
N ARG A 163 2.42 -11.35 -18.62
CA ARG A 163 3.33 -12.40 -18.14
C ARG A 163 2.63 -13.74 -17.96
N LEU A 164 1.37 -13.73 -17.48
CA LEU A 164 0.58 -14.95 -17.30
C LEU A 164 0.29 -15.62 -18.65
N ILE A 165 -0.03 -14.87 -19.70
CA ILE A 165 -0.22 -15.40 -21.06
C ILE A 165 1.10 -15.97 -21.59
N GLY A 166 2.20 -15.27 -21.32
CA GLY A 166 3.54 -15.62 -21.79
C GLY A 166 3.75 -15.28 -23.28
N PRO A 167 4.99 -15.39 -23.78
CA PRO A 167 5.27 -15.24 -25.21
C PRO A 167 4.54 -16.36 -25.98
N LYS A 168 3.86 -15.98 -27.06
CA LYS A 168 3.05 -16.89 -27.91
C LYS A 168 1.99 -17.72 -27.16
N GLY A 169 1.50 -17.26 -26.00
CA GLY A 169 0.41 -17.96 -25.27
C GLY A 169 0.82 -19.28 -24.59
N SER A 170 2.12 -19.49 -24.35
CA SER A 170 2.67 -20.76 -23.86
C SER A 170 2.30 -21.15 -22.42
N THR A 171 1.76 -20.23 -21.60
CA THR A 171 1.55 -20.44 -20.16
C THR A 171 0.06 -20.43 -19.78
N LEU A 172 -0.69 -21.48 -20.11
CA LEU A 172 -2.17 -21.47 -20.00
C LEU A 172 -2.78 -22.49 -19.01
N LYS A 173 -2.15 -22.80 -17.87
CA LYS A 173 -2.79 -23.70 -16.87
C LYS A 173 -2.56 -23.38 -15.39
N VAL A 174 -3.51 -23.92 -14.61
CA VAL A 174 -3.55 -24.24 -13.18
C VAL A 174 -3.66 -23.02 -12.26
N ARG A 175 -4.84 -22.81 -11.67
CA ARG A 175 -5.23 -21.76 -10.72
C ARG A 175 -4.12 -21.18 -9.84
N LYS A 176 -3.29 -22.04 -9.25
CA LYS A 176 -2.12 -21.66 -8.44
C LYS A 176 -1.16 -20.74 -9.20
N VAL A 177 -0.82 -21.06 -10.45
CA VAL A 177 0.04 -20.27 -11.33
C VAL A 177 -0.54 -18.87 -11.55
N VAL A 178 -1.84 -18.77 -11.80
CA VAL A 178 -2.55 -17.50 -11.99
C VAL A 178 -2.46 -16.63 -10.74
N LEU A 179 -2.81 -17.19 -9.58
CA LEU A 179 -2.83 -16.47 -8.31
C LEU A 179 -1.42 -16.01 -7.89
N ASP A 180 -0.43 -16.88 -8.01
CA ASP A 180 0.95 -16.57 -7.65
C ASP A 180 1.58 -15.54 -8.60
N THR A 181 1.23 -15.59 -9.89
CA THR A 181 1.66 -14.57 -10.86
C THR A 181 1.14 -13.18 -10.49
N MET A 182 -0.10 -13.13 -10.00
CA MET A 182 -0.70 -11.88 -9.50
C MET A 182 -0.09 -11.43 -8.17
N LYS A 183 0.51 -12.34 -7.38
CA LYS A 183 1.25 -12.06 -6.13
C LYS A 183 2.73 -11.72 -6.35
N ASN A 184 3.13 -11.35 -7.56
CA ASN A 184 4.52 -10.99 -7.94
C ASN A 184 5.49 -12.16 -8.11
N ILE A 185 5.02 -13.40 -8.15
CA ILE A 185 5.86 -14.55 -8.50
C ILE A 185 5.89 -14.66 -10.03
N HIS A 186 6.99 -15.06 -10.65
CA HIS A 186 7.03 -15.27 -12.11
C HIS A 186 6.45 -16.65 -12.45
N PRO A 187 5.58 -16.82 -13.48
CA PRO A 187 4.96 -18.10 -13.76
C PRO A 187 5.97 -19.18 -14.14
N ILE A 188 7.13 -18.81 -14.70
CA ILE A 188 8.22 -19.76 -15.02
C ILE A 188 8.66 -20.60 -13.81
N TYR A 189 8.58 -20.05 -12.59
CA TYR A 189 8.91 -20.81 -11.38
C TYR A 189 7.88 -21.91 -11.15
N ASN A 190 6.60 -21.59 -11.30
CA ASN A 190 5.54 -22.58 -11.17
C ASN A 190 5.57 -23.61 -12.29
N ILE A 191 5.90 -23.22 -13.52
CA ILE A 191 6.11 -24.16 -14.64
C ILE A 191 7.26 -25.11 -14.32
N LYS A 192 8.41 -24.61 -13.85
CA LYS A 192 9.55 -25.45 -13.45
C LYS A 192 9.15 -26.42 -12.34
N THR A 193 8.41 -25.96 -11.33
CA THR A 193 7.87 -26.82 -10.28
C THR A 193 6.95 -27.91 -10.86
N LEU A 194 6.07 -27.58 -11.82
CA LEU A 194 5.20 -28.56 -12.49
C LEU A 194 5.99 -29.57 -13.33
N MET A 195 7.04 -29.13 -14.03
CA MET A 195 7.93 -30.02 -14.78
C MET A 195 8.63 -31.02 -13.85
N ILE A 196 9.22 -30.53 -12.74
CA ILE A 196 9.89 -31.38 -11.75
C ILE A 196 8.89 -32.36 -11.13
N LYS A 197 7.71 -31.89 -10.72
CA LYS A 197 6.66 -32.78 -10.17
C LYS A 197 6.24 -33.86 -11.16
N ARG A 198 6.15 -33.55 -12.46
CA ARG A 198 5.79 -34.53 -13.48
C ARG A 198 6.85 -35.61 -13.65
N GLU A 199 8.14 -35.27 -13.54
CA GLU A 199 9.23 -36.25 -13.56
C GLU A 199 9.27 -37.07 -12.27
N LEU A 200 9.21 -36.44 -11.10
CA LEU A 200 9.18 -37.13 -9.80
C LEU A 200 7.97 -38.05 -9.62
N ALA A 201 6.83 -37.73 -10.24
CA ALA A 201 5.64 -38.58 -10.21
C ALA A 201 5.81 -39.89 -10.99
N LYS A 202 6.73 -39.95 -11.97
CA LYS A 202 7.00 -41.19 -12.71
C LYS A 202 7.69 -42.21 -11.81
N ASP A 203 8.59 -41.77 -10.96
CA ASP A 203 9.37 -42.62 -10.06
C ASP A 203 8.50 -43.24 -8.96
N SER A 204 8.41 -44.58 -8.91
CA SER A 204 7.49 -45.26 -7.99
C SER A 204 7.86 -45.08 -6.51
N GLU A 205 9.15 -45.00 -6.18
CA GLU A 205 9.64 -44.90 -4.80
C GLU A 205 9.39 -43.52 -4.18
N LEU A 206 9.42 -42.46 -5.00
CA LEU A 206 9.24 -41.10 -4.55
C LEU A 206 7.76 -40.70 -4.43
N ARG A 207 6.81 -41.44 -5.02
CA ARG A 207 5.37 -41.10 -4.98
C ARG A 207 4.81 -40.96 -3.56
N SER A 208 5.26 -41.79 -2.64
CA SER A 208 4.82 -41.79 -1.23
C SER A 208 5.60 -40.80 -0.36
N GLN A 209 6.71 -40.26 -0.85
CA GLN A 209 7.58 -39.37 -0.08
C GLN A 209 7.28 -37.89 -0.37
N SER A 210 7.59 -37.02 0.59
CA SER A 210 7.47 -35.57 0.40
C SER A 210 8.49 -35.05 -0.62
N TRP A 211 8.01 -34.35 -1.66
CA TRP A 211 8.86 -33.79 -2.72
C TRP A 211 9.49 -32.44 -2.40
N GLU A 212 9.25 -31.86 -1.22
CA GLU A 212 9.65 -30.47 -0.90
C GLU A 212 11.15 -30.21 -1.07
N ARG A 213 11.99 -31.22 -0.86
CA ARG A 213 13.45 -31.14 -1.05
C ARG A 213 13.84 -30.88 -2.51
N PHE A 214 13.10 -31.43 -3.46
CA PHE A 214 13.38 -31.36 -4.90
C PHE A 214 12.72 -30.15 -5.57
N LEU A 215 11.71 -29.57 -4.91
CA LEU A 215 10.99 -28.42 -5.46
C LEU A 215 11.76 -27.11 -5.22
N PRO A 216 11.92 -26.25 -6.24
CA PRO A 216 12.55 -24.95 -6.08
C PRO A 216 11.76 -24.05 -5.10
N GLN A 217 12.35 -23.77 -3.94
CA GLN A 217 11.79 -22.84 -2.94
C GLN A 217 12.19 -21.41 -3.31
N PHE A 218 11.28 -20.65 -3.92
CA PHE A 218 11.55 -19.24 -4.24
C PHE A 218 11.35 -18.36 -3.00
N LYS A 219 12.44 -18.07 -2.29
CA LYS A 219 12.44 -17.09 -1.21
C LYS A 219 12.38 -15.68 -1.81
N HIS A 220 11.41 -14.87 -1.39
CA HIS A 220 11.42 -13.45 -1.72
C HIS A 220 12.71 -12.85 -1.14
N LYS A 221 13.67 -12.48 -2.00
CA LYS A 221 14.88 -11.79 -1.57
C LYS A 221 14.50 -10.38 -1.11
N ASN A 222 14.10 -10.24 0.16
CA ASN A 222 14.07 -8.95 0.85
C ASN A 222 15.51 -8.54 1.12
N VAL A 223 16.22 -8.07 0.09
CA VAL A 223 17.52 -7.43 0.27
C VAL A 223 17.29 -6.06 0.92
N ASN A 224 16.90 -6.07 2.20
CA ASN A 224 16.88 -4.86 3.02
C ASN A 224 18.32 -4.51 3.39
N LYS A 225 19.11 -4.09 2.40
CA LYS A 225 20.40 -3.43 2.62
C LYS A 225 20.33 -1.95 2.30
N ARG A 226 19.14 -1.34 2.32
CA ARG A 226 19.08 0.12 2.39
C ARG A 226 19.36 0.52 3.83
N LYS A 227 20.59 0.92 4.12
CA LYS A 227 20.92 1.66 5.34
C LYS A 227 19.95 2.84 5.41
N GLU A 228 19.29 3.02 6.55
CA GLU A 228 18.38 4.14 6.73
C GLU A 228 19.13 5.44 6.38
N PRO A 229 18.53 6.35 5.59
CA PRO A 229 19.20 7.60 5.28
C PRO A 229 19.47 8.33 6.60
N LYS A 230 20.73 8.75 6.82
CA LYS A 230 21.14 9.50 8.03
C LYS A 230 20.31 10.78 8.25
N LYS A 231 19.64 11.27 7.21
CA LYS A 231 18.69 12.38 7.25
C LYS A 231 17.30 11.88 6.86
N LYS A 232 16.50 11.48 7.83
CA LYS A 232 15.06 11.27 7.65
C LYS A 232 14.38 12.64 7.75
N THR A 233 13.87 13.16 6.65
CA THR A 233 12.98 14.32 6.68
C THR A 233 11.67 13.90 7.33
N VAL A 234 11.36 14.46 8.50
CA VAL A 234 10.04 14.28 9.13
C VAL A 234 9.01 14.91 8.21
N LYS A 235 7.93 14.17 7.89
CA LYS A 235 6.83 14.72 7.08
C LYS A 235 6.21 15.89 7.83
N LYS A 236 6.09 17.04 7.16
CA LYS A 236 5.37 18.20 7.70
C LYS A 236 3.91 17.80 7.95
N GLU A 237 3.32 18.30 9.03
CA GLU A 237 1.90 18.13 9.30
C GLU A 237 1.07 18.66 8.13
N TYR A 238 -0.01 17.96 7.80
CA TYR A 238 -0.89 18.35 6.70
C TYR A 238 -1.63 19.63 7.10
N THR A 239 -1.23 20.75 6.51
CA THR A 239 -1.97 22.00 6.52
C THR A 239 -2.87 22.04 5.27
N PRO A 240 -4.19 22.20 5.42
CA PRO A 240 -5.11 22.31 4.29
C PRO A 240 -4.91 23.63 3.53
N PHE A 241 -4.28 24.62 4.16
CA PHE A 241 -3.97 25.90 3.53
C PHE A 241 -2.65 25.81 2.77
N PRO A 242 -2.60 26.29 1.51
CA PRO A 242 -1.36 26.39 0.78
C PRO A 242 -0.44 27.41 1.48
N PRO A 243 0.90 27.21 1.44
CA PRO A 243 1.81 28.25 1.90
C PRO A 243 1.63 29.53 1.06
N PRO A 244 1.89 30.71 1.63
CA PRO A 244 1.84 31.95 0.86
C PRO A 244 2.82 31.87 -0.33
N GLN A 245 2.40 32.40 -1.47
CA GLN A 245 3.27 32.49 -2.64
C GLN A 245 4.47 33.38 -2.29
N PRO A 246 5.68 33.04 -2.76
CA PRO A 246 6.82 33.93 -2.57
C PRO A 246 6.56 35.25 -3.30
N GLU A 247 6.66 36.36 -2.58
CA GLU A 247 6.49 37.70 -3.14
C GLU A 247 7.45 37.93 -4.31
N SER A 248 6.94 38.54 -5.39
CA SER A 248 7.78 38.93 -6.52
C SER A 248 8.78 40.00 -6.09
N GLN A 249 9.84 40.21 -6.88
CA GLN A 249 10.78 41.28 -6.60
C GLN A 249 10.07 42.66 -6.61
N ILE A 250 9.09 42.84 -7.50
CA ILE A 250 8.27 44.05 -7.59
C ILE A 250 7.46 44.23 -6.30
N ASP A 251 6.82 43.17 -5.79
CA ASP A 251 6.03 43.24 -4.56
C ASP A 251 6.91 43.53 -3.33
N LYS A 252 8.13 42.97 -3.27
CA LYS A 252 9.11 43.28 -2.23
C LYS A 252 9.56 44.73 -2.28
N GLU A 253 9.78 45.26 -3.49
CA GLU A 253 10.17 46.66 -3.71
C GLU A 253 9.00 47.62 -3.43
N LEU A 254 7.76 47.22 -3.72
CA LEU A 254 6.55 47.97 -3.38
C LEU A 254 6.33 47.98 -1.85
N ALA A 255 6.50 46.84 -1.18
CA ALA A 255 6.37 46.69 0.26
C ALA A 255 7.47 47.44 1.04
N SER A 256 8.71 47.48 0.52
CA SER A 256 9.81 48.26 1.11
C SER A 256 9.71 49.77 0.81
N GLY A 257 8.81 50.17 -0.10
CA GLY A 257 8.70 51.55 -0.61
C GLY A 257 9.85 51.96 -1.52
N GLU A 258 10.85 51.09 -1.74
CA GLU A 258 11.99 51.37 -2.62
C GLU A 258 11.56 51.45 -4.08
N TYR A 259 10.45 50.83 -4.47
CA TYR A 259 9.94 50.89 -5.85
C TYR A 259 9.68 52.33 -6.30
N PHE A 260 9.17 53.17 -5.40
CA PHE A 260 8.79 54.55 -5.70
C PHE A 260 9.98 55.54 -5.67
N LEU A 261 11.12 55.15 -5.09
CA LEU A 261 12.30 56.02 -5.00
C LEU A 261 13.05 56.12 -6.34
N LYS A 262 13.39 57.35 -6.75
CA LYS A 262 14.24 57.58 -7.94
C LYS A 262 15.66 57.05 -7.71
N ALA A 263 16.35 56.63 -8.76
CA ALA A 263 17.71 56.07 -8.67
C ALA A 263 18.71 57.01 -7.96
N SER A 264 18.56 58.33 -8.11
CA SER A 264 19.36 59.33 -7.39
C SER A 264 19.12 59.29 -5.86
N GLN A 265 17.86 59.18 -5.43
CA GLN A 265 17.50 59.08 -4.02
C GLN A 265 18.01 57.78 -3.39
N LYS A 266 17.89 56.65 -4.12
CA LYS A 266 18.48 55.37 -3.71
C LYS A 266 19.99 55.47 -3.52
N LYS A 267 20.71 56.17 -4.41
CA LYS A 267 22.16 56.39 -4.30
C LYS A 267 22.50 57.27 -3.09
N ARG A 268 21.76 58.35 -2.84
CA ARG A 268 21.97 59.23 -1.68
C ARG A 268 21.81 58.48 -0.36
N GLN A 269 20.72 57.72 -0.20
CA GLN A 269 20.47 56.91 0.99
C GLN A 269 21.56 55.84 1.19
N LYS A 270 22.04 55.20 0.11
CA LYS A 270 23.17 54.25 0.19
C LYS A 270 24.45 54.92 0.68
N MET A 271 24.77 56.12 0.19
CA MET A 271 25.96 56.86 0.60
C MET A 271 25.87 57.34 2.05
N GLU A 272 24.69 57.80 2.49
CA GLU A 272 24.42 58.17 3.88
C GLU A 272 24.57 56.95 4.81
N ALA A 273 24.04 55.79 4.42
CA ALA A 273 24.20 54.54 5.18
C ALA A 273 25.67 54.10 5.27
N ILE A 274 26.46 54.26 4.21
CA ILE A 274 27.89 53.96 4.22
C ILE A 274 28.63 54.92 5.16
N LYS A 275 28.35 56.22 5.09
CA LYS A 275 28.95 57.24 5.97
C LYS A 275 28.60 56.98 7.44
N ALA A 276 27.35 56.64 7.74
CA ALA A 276 26.91 56.29 9.09
C ALA A 276 27.66 55.05 9.62
N LYS A 277 27.80 54.00 8.81
CA LYS A 277 28.59 52.81 9.18
C LYS A 277 30.07 53.13 9.40
N GLN A 278 30.64 54.01 8.59
CA GLN A 278 32.03 54.45 8.75
C GLN A 278 32.19 55.25 10.05
N ALA A 279 31.28 56.17 10.35
CA ALA A 279 31.28 56.93 11.60
C ALA A 279 31.14 56.01 12.82
N GLU A 280 30.26 55.02 12.77
CA GLU A 280 30.09 54.02 13.83
C GLU A 280 31.36 53.17 14.03
N ALA A 281 31.99 52.73 12.94
CA ALA A 281 33.25 51.97 13.00
C ALA A 281 34.40 52.82 13.55
N LEU A 282 34.46 54.10 13.19
CA LEU A 282 35.42 55.04 13.75
C LEU A 282 35.18 55.26 15.25
N SER A 283 33.93 55.42 15.69
CA SER A 283 33.56 55.51 17.12
C SER A 283 33.98 54.26 17.87
N LYS A 284 33.63 53.07 17.36
CA LYS A 284 34.04 51.78 17.96
C LYS A 284 35.56 51.65 18.06
N ARG A 285 36.29 52.04 17.02
CA ARG A 285 37.76 52.00 17.01
C ARG A 285 38.37 53.03 17.97
N GLN A 286 37.77 54.21 18.12
CA GLN A 286 38.16 55.20 19.12
C GLN A 286 37.89 54.70 20.54
N GLU A 287 36.74 54.07 20.79
CA GLU A 287 36.41 53.44 22.07
C GLU A 287 37.39 52.30 22.41
N GLU A 288 37.74 51.45 21.44
CA GLU A 288 38.75 50.40 21.61
C GLU A 288 40.13 50.99 21.91
N ARG A 289 40.54 52.05 21.21
CA ARG A 289 41.81 52.75 21.46
C ARG A 289 41.82 53.42 22.84
N ASN A 290 40.74 54.08 23.24
CA ASN A 290 40.61 54.73 24.55
C ASN A 290 40.61 53.70 25.68
N LYS A 291 40.01 52.51 25.48
CA LYS A 291 40.09 51.38 26.42
C LYS A 291 41.52 50.89 26.61
N ALA A 292 42.35 50.90 25.57
CA ALA A 292 43.76 50.52 25.67
C ALA A 292 44.63 51.58 26.37
N PHE A 293 44.19 52.84 26.42
CA PHE A 293 44.93 53.95 27.03
C PHE A 293 44.58 54.19 28.50
N ILE A 294 43.51 53.58 29.00
CA ILE A 294 43.20 53.54 30.42
C ILE A 294 44.02 52.38 31.01
N PRO A 295 44.97 52.65 31.94
CA PRO A 295 45.69 51.59 32.61
C PRO A 295 44.68 50.62 33.22
N PRO A 296 44.84 49.29 33.00
CA PRO A 296 44.02 48.30 33.69
C PRO A 296 44.07 48.62 35.18
N LYS A 297 42.91 48.84 35.82
CA LYS A 297 42.88 49.15 37.25
C LYS A 297 43.58 48.01 37.99
N GLU A 298 44.78 48.27 38.47
CA GLU A 298 45.55 47.35 39.29
C GLU A 298 44.77 47.11 40.58
N LYS A 299 44.59 45.83 40.94
CA LYS A 299 44.11 45.50 42.28
C LYS A 299 45.23 45.87 43.25
N PRO A 300 44.99 46.65 44.31
CA PRO A 300 46.06 47.02 45.24
C PRO A 300 46.72 45.76 45.81
N VAL A 301 48.03 45.62 45.58
CA VAL A 301 48.87 44.57 46.16
C VAL A 301 49.23 44.99 47.58
N VAL A 302 48.55 44.42 48.57
CA VAL A 302 48.90 44.56 49.98
C VAL A 302 50.21 43.82 50.24
N LYS A 303 51.28 44.52 50.64
CA LYS A 303 52.47 43.91 51.26
C LYS A 303 52.24 43.78 52.78
N PRO A 304 52.46 42.60 53.40
CA PRO A 304 52.52 42.42 54.87
C PRO A 304 53.95 42.75 55.37
N LYS A 305 54.27 43.35 56.53
CA LYS A 305 53.59 43.75 57.79
C LYS A 305 54.46 44.82 58.50
N GLU A 306 53.81 45.73 59.25
CA GLU A 306 54.16 46.02 60.66
C GLU A 306 52.86 46.37 61.39
N ALA A 307 52.74 45.93 62.63
CA ALA A 307 51.48 45.88 63.37
C ALA A 307 51.14 47.21 64.05
N SER A 308 49.96 47.75 63.76
CA SER A 308 49.19 48.57 64.70
C SER A 308 47.71 48.17 64.60
N THR A 309 47.27 47.47 65.64
CA THR A 309 45.92 47.37 66.19
C THR A 309 44.77 48.06 65.44
N GLU A 310 43.82 47.27 64.93
CA GLU A 310 42.41 47.25 65.38
C GLU A 310 41.61 46.23 64.54
N ASN A 311 41.26 45.10 65.16
CA ASN A 311 40.41 44.07 64.54
C ASN A 311 38.93 44.46 64.69
N LYS A 312 38.25 44.79 63.58
CA LYS A 312 36.80 44.60 63.45
C LYS A 312 36.52 43.79 62.18
N ILE A 313 36.18 42.52 62.38
CA ILE A 313 35.83 41.57 61.33
C ILE A 313 34.33 41.68 61.06
N ASP A 314 33.93 42.17 59.88
CA ASP A 314 32.52 42.21 59.47
C ASP A 314 32.01 40.83 59.03
N VAL A 315 31.34 40.15 59.96
CA VAL A 315 30.70 38.83 59.79
C VAL A 315 29.63 38.84 58.67
N ALA A 316 29.03 39.99 58.38
CA ALA A 316 28.00 40.16 57.33
C ALA A 316 28.56 39.92 55.91
N ALA A 317 29.72 40.48 55.59
CA ALA A 317 30.35 40.33 54.28
C ALA A 317 30.82 38.90 54.00
N ILE A 318 31.19 38.17 55.06
CA ILE A 318 31.62 36.77 54.99
C ILE A 318 30.40 35.85 54.77
N LYS A 319 29.27 36.12 55.43
CA LYS A 319 28.01 35.38 55.21
C LYS A 319 27.47 35.56 53.78
N GLU A 320 27.58 36.74 53.18
CA GLU A 320 27.18 36.95 51.79
C GLU A 320 28.08 36.23 50.78
N LYS A 321 29.40 36.21 51.01
CA LYS A 321 30.35 35.50 50.15
C LYS A 321 30.14 33.98 50.19
N ILE A 322 29.81 33.42 51.35
CA ILE A 322 29.50 31.99 51.49
C ILE A 322 28.16 31.65 50.80
N LYS A 323 27.15 32.53 50.85
CA LYS A 323 25.89 32.35 50.09
C LYS A 323 26.11 32.40 48.58
N LYS A 324 26.94 33.34 48.08
CA LYS A 324 27.29 33.44 46.65
C LYS A 324 28.12 32.25 46.16
N ALA A 325 29.02 31.72 46.99
CA ALA A 325 29.82 30.54 46.66
C ALA A 325 28.99 29.24 46.64
N LYS A 326 28.01 29.07 47.54
CA LYS A 326 27.11 27.91 47.53
C LYS A 326 26.18 27.85 46.31
N ASN A 327 25.84 28.99 45.70
CA ASN A 327 25.02 29.05 44.49
C ASN A 327 25.81 28.82 43.19
N LYS A 328 27.15 28.80 43.24
CA LYS A 328 28.01 28.54 42.08
C LYS A 328 28.50 27.09 42.12
N LYS A 329 27.58 26.14 41.93
CA LYS A 329 27.95 24.76 41.59
C LYS A 329 28.71 24.79 40.25
N LEU A 330 29.92 24.24 40.28
CA LEU A 330 30.77 24.00 39.12
C LEU A 330 29.97 23.28 38.01
N GLY A 331 29.91 23.89 36.82
CA GLY A 331 29.69 23.16 35.57
C GLY A 331 28.31 23.20 34.90
N ALA A 332 27.41 24.14 35.22
CA ALA A 332 26.17 24.33 34.45
C ALA A 332 26.08 25.76 33.88
N LEU A 333 25.87 25.88 32.57
CA LEU A 333 25.54 27.15 31.88
C LEU A 333 24.21 27.70 32.41
N SER A 334 24.09 29.03 32.48
CA SER A 334 22.85 29.64 32.99
C SER A 334 21.67 29.32 32.06
N ALA A 335 20.45 29.24 32.60
CA ALA A 335 19.25 28.92 31.82
C ALA A 335 18.96 29.92 30.68
N GLU A 336 19.45 31.15 30.80
CA GLU A 336 19.36 32.18 29.76
C GLU A 336 20.38 31.96 28.63
N GLU A 337 21.59 31.50 28.97
CA GLU A 337 22.62 31.16 27.98
C GLU A 337 22.24 29.91 27.15
N VAL A 338 21.51 28.96 27.75
CA VAL A 338 20.98 27.78 27.06
C VAL A 338 19.84 28.17 26.11
N LYS A 339 18.94 29.07 26.52
CA LYS A 339 17.86 29.59 25.64
C LYS A 339 18.40 30.32 24.43
N LEU A 340 19.40 31.18 24.60
CA LEU A 340 20.02 31.94 23.50
C LEU A 340 20.78 31.03 22.52
N LYS A 341 21.43 29.97 23.01
CA LYS A 341 22.06 28.97 22.14
C LYS A 341 21.04 28.13 21.37
N MET A 342 19.92 27.75 22.00
CA MET A 342 18.84 27.03 21.33
C MET A 342 18.16 27.88 20.24
N GLU A 343 17.89 29.17 20.50
CA GLU A 343 17.36 30.09 19.48
C GLU A 343 18.35 30.36 18.33
N ALA A 344 19.65 30.43 18.62
CA ALA A 344 20.68 30.62 17.61
C ALA A 344 20.83 29.40 16.67
N ASP A 345 20.71 28.18 17.21
CA ASP A 345 20.72 26.95 16.41
C ASP A 345 19.43 26.75 15.62
N GLU A 346 18.29 27.19 16.15
CA GLU A 346 17.02 27.16 15.41
C GLU A 346 17.02 28.14 14.23
N LYS A 347 17.63 29.33 14.39
CA LYS A 347 17.82 30.30 13.31
C LYS A 347 18.84 29.84 12.26
N LYS A 348 19.87 29.07 12.63
CA LYS A 348 20.82 28.46 11.68
C LYS A 348 20.21 27.31 10.88
N LYS A 349 19.27 26.55 11.46
CA LYS A 349 18.53 25.49 10.75
C LYS A 349 17.49 26.02 9.76
N LYS A 350 16.93 27.22 9.97
CA LYS A 350 16.00 27.87 9.03
C LYS A 350 16.68 28.52 7.81
N LYS A 351 18.02 28.64 7.80
CA LYS A 351 18.82 29.29 6.74
C LYS A 351 19.62 28.32 5.87
N LYS A 352 19.40 26.99 5.97
CA LYS A 352 20.10 25.97 5.17
C LYS A 352 19.14 25.05 4.45
#